data_AF-A0A2W0HIP3-F1
#
_entry.id   AF-A0A2W0HIP3-F1
#
_cell.length_a   1.000
_cell.length_b   1.000
_cell.length_c   1.000
_cell.angle_alpha   90.00
_cell.angle_beta   90.00
_cell.angle_gamma   90.00
#
_symmetry.space_group_name_H-M   'P 1'
#
loop_
_entity.id
_entity.type
_entity.pdbx_description
1 polymer ?
#
loop_
_entity_poly.entity_id
_entity_poly.type
_entity_poly.pdbx_seq_one_letter_code
_entity_poly.pdbx_strand_id
1 'polypeptide(L)' 'MKPKGSVSLVNNKFGICSSNGETSVRTLSSAEEITAILSEEFMLPKLPASETIEVLKMLNIDIFAEKESVR' A
#
# COMPACT_ATOMS: atom_id res chain seq x y z
N MET A 1 -14.98 -1.76 -12.81
CA MET A 1 -15.22 -3.14 -12.29
C MET A 1 -14.39 -3.29 -11.02
N LYS A 2 -15.02 -3.45 -9.85
CA LYS A 2 -14.28 -3.74 -8.61
C LYS A 2 -13.77 -5.19 -8.66
N PRO A 3 -12.52 -5.48 -8.27
CA PRO A 3 -12.07 -6.86 -8.18
C PRO A 3 -12.94 -7.60 -7.13
N LYS A 4 -13.46 -8.78 -7.47
CA LYS A 4 -14.23 -9.66 -6.56
C LYS A 4 -13.31 -10.36 -5.53
N GLY A 5 -12.28 -9.68 -5.06
CA GLY A 5 -11.14 -10.23 -4.34
C GLY A 5 -10.88 -9.55 -3.01
N SER A 6 -9.92 -10.05 -2.24
CA SER A 6 -9.41 -9.36 -1.05
C SER A 6 -8.24 -8.45 -1.43
N VAL A 7 -8.18 -7.27 -0.83
CA VAL A 7 -7.07 -6.33 -0.99
C VAL A 7 -6.25 -6.25 0.30
N SER A 8 -4.95 -6.04 0.16
CA SER A 8 -4.01 -5.89 1.28
C SER A 8 -3.01 -4.80 0.97
N LEU A 9 -2.61 -4.03 1.99
CA LEU A 9 -1.58 -3.01 1.87
C LEU A 9 -0.56 -3.20 3.00
N VAL A 10 0.68 -3.49 2.64
CA VAL A 10 1.79 -3.70 3.59
C VAL A 10 2.95 -2.80 3.17
N ASN A 11 3.27 -1.81 3.99
CA ASN A 11 4.21 -0.73 3.63
C ASN A 11 3.80 -0.11 2.29
N ASN A 12 4.66 -0.17 1.28
CA ASN A 12 4.39 0.28 -0.08
C ASN A 12 3.88 -0.82 -1.03
N LYS A 13 3.58 -2.03 -0.55
CA LYS A 13 3.11 -3.13 -1.40
C LYS A 13 1.60 -3.30 -1.29
N PHE A 14 0.91 -3.05 -2.40
CA PHE A 14 -0.52 -3.29 -2.53
C PHE A 14 -0.79 -4.63 -3.23
N GLY A 15 -1.34 -5.58 -2.49
CA GLY A 15 -1.72 -6.89 -2.99
C GLY A 15 -3.21 -6.96 -3.30
N ILE A 16 -3.56 -7.53 -4.46
CA ILE A 16 -4.93 -7.86 -4.86
C ILE A 16 -4.98 -9.37 -5.08
N CYS A 17 -5.77 -10.07 -4.26
CA CYS A 17 -6.05 -11.50 -4.44
C CYS A 17 -7.41 -11.65 -5.10
N SER A 18 -7.42 -12.05 -6.36
CA SER A 18 -8.62 -12.30 -7.15
C SER A 18 -9.32 -13.59 -6.71
N SER A 19 -10.64 -13.69 -6.93
CA SER A 19 -11.42 -14.87 -6.53
C SER A 19 -11.01 -16.17 -7.25
N ASN A 20 -10.25 -16.05 -8.34
CA ASN A 20 -9.66 -17.17 -9.08
C ASN A 20 -8.34 -17.69 -8.44
N GLY A 21 -7.92 -17.12 -7.31
CA GLY A 21 -6.68 -17.48 -6.61
C GLY A 21 -5.43 -16.75 -7.13
N GLU A 22 -5.57 -15.89 -8.14
CA GLU A 22 -4.44 -15.11 -8.67
C GLU A 22 -4.14 -13.91 -7.76
N THR A 23 -2.90 -13.79 -7.31
CA THR A 23 -2.44 -12.66 -6.52
C THR A 23 -1.55 -11.76 -7.36
N SER A 24 -1.93 -10.50 -7.49
CA SER A 24 -1.10 -9.45 -8.11
C SER A 24 -0.62 -8.49 -7.03
N VAL A 25 0.66 -8.12 -7.08
CA VAL A 25 1.25 -7.14 -6.17
C VAL A 25 1.71 -5.94 -6.97
N ARG A 26 1.28 -4.76 -6.55
CA ARG A 26 1.72 -3.46 -7.06
C ARG A 26 2.59 -2.79 -6.01
N THR A 27 3.80 -2.41 -6.39
CA THR A 27 4.67 -1.58 -5.56
C THR A 27 4.31 -0.12 -5.79
N LEU A 28 3.88 0.54 -4.71
CA LEU A 28 3.59 1.96 -4.68
C LEU A 28 4.90 2.72 -4.46
N SER A 29 4.98 3.89 -5.07
CA SER A 29 6.18 4.72 -5.12
C SER A 29 6.05 6.03 -4.34
N SER A 30 4.83 6.37 -3.90
CA SER A 30 4.57 7.64 -3.25
C SER A 30 3.50 7.58 -2.14
N ALA A 31 3.47 8.61 -1.30
CA ALA A 31 2.48 8.77 -0.25
C ALA A 31 1.08 9.05 -0.82
N GLU A 32 1.03 9.75 -1.95
CA GLU A 32 -0.20 10.04 -2.68
C GLU A 32 -0.86 8.77 -3.18
N GLU A 33 -0.07 7.81 -3.71
CA GLU A 33 -0.57 6.51 -4.14
C GLU A 33 -1.13 5.69 -2.97
N ILE A 34 -0.43 5.67 -1.83
CA ILE A 34 -0.92 5.02 -0.60
C ILE A 34 -2.25 5.65 -0.15
N THR A 35 -2.32 6.98 -0.14
CA THR A 35 -3.52 7.72 0.29
C THR A 35 -4.70 7.47 -0.65
N ALA A 36 -4.46 7.43 -1.96
CA ALA A 36 -5.47 7.09 -2.95
C ALA A 36 -6.01 5.67 -2.73
N ILE A 37 -5.14 4.68 -2.54
CA ILE A 37 -5.58 3.28 -2.27
C ILE A 37 -6.35 3.18 -0.96
N LEU A 38 -5.91 3.85 0.11
CA LEU A 38 -6.65 3.86 1.37
C LEU A 38 -8.04 4.46 1.22
N SER A 39 -8.18 5.51 0.40
CA SER A 39 -9.47 6.14 0.11
C SER A 39 -10.36 5.28 -0.80
N GLU A 40 -9.82 4.78 -1.90
CA GLU A 40 -10.58 4.17 -3.00
C GLU A 40 -10.79 2.66 -2.85
N GLU A 41 -9.84 1.94 -2.27
CA GLU A 41 -9.89 0.48 -2.14
C GLU A 41 -10.30 0.08 -0.71
N PHE A 42 -9.77 0.77 0.30
CA PHE A 42 -10.09 0.47 1.71
C PHE A 42 -11.26 1.28 2.27
N MET A 43 -11.74 2.32 1.56
CA MET A 43 -12.79 3.23 2.04
C MET A 43 -12.43 3.95 3.35
N LEU A 44 -11.15 4.25 3.56
CA LEU A 44 -10.60 4.91 4.74
C LEU A 44 -9.97 6.27 4.40
N PRO A 45 -10.73 7.23 3.83
CA PRO A 45 -10.19 8.51 3.36
C PRO A 45 -9.70 9.45 4.48
N LYS A 46 -10.05 9.15 5.74
CA LYS A 46 -9.69 9.98 6.90
C LYS A 46 -8.43 9.51 7.62
N LEU A 47 -7.77 8.46 7.12
CA LEU A 47 -6.52 8.00 7.72
C LEU A 47 -5.39 9.01 7.46
N PRO A 48 -4.60 9.36 8.48
CA PRO A 48 -3.48 10.29 8.36
C PRO A 48 -2.26 9.62 7.70
N ALA A 49 -2.43 9.10 6.47
CA ALA A 49 -1.41 8.32 5.79
C ALA A 49 -0.16 9.15 5.49
N SER A 50 -0.33 10.35 4.93
CA SER A 50 0.79 11.26 4.63
C SER A 50 1.57 11.65 5.88
N GLU A 51 0.88 12.05 6.95
CA GLU A 51 1.47 12.42 8.23
C GLU A 51 2.24 11.25 8.86
N THR A 52 1.67 10.03 8.79
CA THR A 52 2.34 8.82 9.27
C THR A 52 3.62 8.55 8.48
N ILE A 53 3.59 8.71 7.16
CA ILE A 53 4.76 8.53 6.29
C ILE A 53 5.85 9.56 6.62
N GLU A 54 5.48 10.81 6.89
CA GLU A 54 6.43 11.84 7.33
C GLU A 54 7.07 11.48 8.68
N VAL A 55 6.28 11.03 9.65
CA VAL A 55 6.80 10.56 10.95
C VAL A 55 7.76 9.39 10.76
N LEU A 56 7.44 8.43 9.90
CA LEU A 56 8.34 7.30 9.58
C LEU A 56 9.66 7.79 8.97
N LYS A 57 9.62 8.76 8.05
CA LYS A 57 10.82 9.39 7.49
C LYS A 57 11.65 10.09 8.57
N MET A 58 11.03 10.79 9.53
CA MET A 58 11.74 11.39 10.67
C MET A 58 12.43 10.35 11.55
N LEU A 59 11.86 9.15 11.65
CA LEU A 59 12.46 8.00 12.33
C LEU A 59 13.50 7.27 11.48
N ASN A 60 13.87 7.83 10.31
CA ASN A 60 14.77 7.24 9.33
C ASN A 60 14.28 5.88 8.79
N ILE A 61 12.97 5.67 8.78
CA ILE A 61 12.29 4.51 8.21
C ILE A 61 11.71 4.93 6.86
N ASP A 62 12.33 4.44 5.79
CA ASP A 62 11.79 4.60 4.44
C ASP A 62 11.00 3.35 4.04
N ILE A 63 9.68 3.49 3.93
CA ILE A 63 8.77 2.41 3.50
C ILE A 63 8.78 2.20 1.98
N PHE A 64 9.38 3.10 1.21
CA PHE A 64 9.51 3.03 -0.24
C PHE A 64 10.88 2.50 -0.67
N ALA A 65 11.87 2.54 0.22
CA ALA A 65 13.17 1.92 -0.02
C ALA A 65 12.96 0.44 -0.36
N GLU A 66 13.50 0.00 -1.49
CA GLU A 66 13.53 -1.41 -1.87
C GLU A 66 14.26 -2.17 -0.76
N LYS A 67 13.50 -2.85 0.10
CA LYS A 67 14.08 -3.96 0.84
C LYS A 67 14.37 -5.04 -0.18
N GLU A 68 15.65 -5.27 -0.46
CA GLU A 68 16.12 -6.50 -1.08
C GLU A 68 15.38 -7.64 -0.38
N SER A 69 14.48 -8.28 -1.13
CA SER A 69 13.91 -9.54 -0.71
C SER A 69 15.07 -10.51 -0.77
N VAL A 70 15.76 -10.72 0.37
CA VAL A 70 16.69 -11.83 0.51
C VAL A 70 15.88 -13.08 0.17
N ARG A 71 16.27 -13.68 -0.95
CA ARG A 71 15.66 -14.86 -1.57
C ARG A 71 15.67 -16.06 -0.63
#